data_AF-G5E111-F1
#
_entry.id   AF-G5E111-F1
#
_cell.length_a   1.000
_cell.length_b   1.000
_cell.length_c   1.000
_cell.angle_alpha   90.00
_cell.angle_beta   90.00
_cell.angle_gamma   90.00
#
_symmetry.space_group_name_H-M   'P 1'
#
loop_
_entity.id
_entity.type
_entity.pdbx_description
1 polymer ?
#
loop_
_entity_poly.entity_id
_entity_poly.type
_entity_poly.pdbx_seq_one_letter_code
_entity_poly.pdbx_strand_id
1 'polypeptide(L)'
;PTVVGNGHIIVDVGKNNLVSSLSVLFHLTSYFPLTFAKNTGVSTELHATAVMLKDGMVRTIRCLQFETSDSSRDCVTVREDHFAHRSRPHVYVQRIHITNPSDRV
;
A
#
# COMPACT_ATOMS: atom_id res chain seq x y z
N PRO A 1 -2.23 -4.58 -13.53
CA PRO A 1 -3.03 -3.56 -12.80
C PRO A 1 -3.23 -4.03 -11.35
N THR A 2 -2.79 -3.23 -10.38
CA THR A 2 -2.93 -3.52 -8.94
C THR A 2 -4.07 -2.67 -8.40
N VAL A 3 -5.29 -3.21 -8.47
CA VAL A 3 -6.52 -2.45 -8.27
C VAL A 3 -7.33 -3.08 -7.15
N VAL A 4 -7.95 -2.25 -6.33
CA VAL A 4 -8.94 -2.68 -5.32
C VAL A 4 -10.24 -1.91 -5.50
N GLY A 5 -11.37 -2.56 -5.21
CA GLY A 5 -12.67 -1.92 -5.34
C GLY A 5 -13.79 -2.69 -4.65
N ASN A 6 -14.90 -2.01 -4.44
CA ASN A 6 -16.10 -2.54 -3.76
C ASN A 6 -17.39 -2.26 -4.54
N GLY A 7 -17.29 -1.95 -5.83
CA GLY A 7 -18.43 -1.58 -6.69
C GLY A 7 -18.85 -0.11 -6.59
N HIS A 8 -18.44 0.61 -5.54
CA HIS A 8 -18.67 2.04 -5.38
C HIS A 8 -17.42 2.86 -5.65
N ILE A 9 -16.27 2.36 -5.22
CA ILE A 9 -14.96 2.96 -5.48
C ILE A 9 -14.03 1.93 -6.08
N ILE A 10 -13.09 2.41 -6.89
CA ILE A 10 -11.98 1.66 -7.43
C ILE A 10 -10.72 2.50 -7.21
N VAL A 11 -9.69 1.91 -6.61
CA VAL A 11 -8.39 2.54 -6.40
C VAL A 11 -7.35 1.77 -7.20
N ASP A 12 -6.70 2.43 -8.14
CA ASP A 12 -5.49 1.92 -8.79
C ASP A 12 -4.29 2.22 -7.90
N VAL A 13 -3.81 1.20 -7.20
CA VAL A 13 -2.68 1.30 -6.26
C VAL A 13 -1.38 1.62 -7.00
N GLY A 14 -1.23 1.15 -8.24
CA GLY A 14 -0.04 1.41 -9.03
C GLY A 14 0.04 2.84 -9.57
N LYS A 15 -1.11 3.47 -9.84
CA LYS A 15 -1.19 4.83 -10.38
C LYS A 15 -1.59 5.90 -9.37
N ASN A 16 -1.91 5.52 -8.14
CA ASN A 16 -2.44 6.42 -7.11
C ASN A 16 -3.67 7.20 -7.57
N ASN A 17 -4.62 6.53 -8.23
CA ASN A 17 -5.83 7.19 -8.73
C ASN A 17 -7.07 6.58 -8.09
N LEU A 18 -8.00 7.44 -7.72
CA LEU A 18 -9.34 7.06 -7.27
C LEU A 18 -10.35 7.23 -8.40
N VAL A 19 -11.16 6.21 -8.62
CA VAL A 19 -12.35 6.22 -9.47
C VAL A 19 -13.56 6.01 -8.57
N SER A 20 -14.56 6.87 -8.70
CA SER A 20 -15.81 6.76 -7.94
C SER A 20 -16.98 6.45 -8.87
N SER A 21 -17.87 5.58 -8.42
CA SER A 21 -19.14 5.29 -9.09
C SER A 21 -20.20 6.27 -8.60
N LEU A 22 -20.83 6.98 -9.53
CA LEU A 22 -22.09 7.69 -9.30
C LEU A 22 -23.16 6.93 -10.06
N SER A 23 -23.93 6.12 -9.34
CA SER A 23 -25.08 5.32 -9.77
C SER A 23 -24.85 4.31 -10.91
N VAL A 24 -24.42 4.75 -12.10
CA VAL A 24 -24.26 3.91 -13.31
C VAL A 24 -22.97 4.22 -14.08
N LEU A 25 -22.23 5.27 -13.69
CA LEU A 25 -21.03 5.71 -14.39
C LEU A 25 -19.84 5.83 -13.44
N PHE A 26 -18.68 5.38 -13.91
CA PHE A 26 -17.41 5.53 -13.20
C PHE A 26 -16.73 6.83 -13.64
N HIS A 27 -16.49 7.70 -12.67
CA HIS A 27 -15.77 8.95 -12.88
C HIS A 27 -14.36 8.84 -12.32
N LEU A 28 -13.36 9.05 -13.18
CA LEU A 28 -11.98 9.22 -12.75
C LEU A 28 -11.87 10.53 -11.99
N THR A 29 -11.37 10.48 -10.76
CA THR A 29 -11.18 11.67 -9.95
C THR A 29 -9.72 12.14 -10.09
N SER A 30 -9.49 13.44 -9.91
CA SER A 30 -8.14 14.00 -9.77
C SER A 30 -7.58 13.84 -8.36
N TYR A 31 -8.10 12.88 -7.58
CA TYR A 31 -7.73 12.65 -6.19
C TYR A 31 -6.73 11.50 -6.08
N PHE A 32 -5.68 11.74 -5.28
CA PHE A 32 -4.57 10.83 -5.03
C PHE A 32 -4.70 10.26 -3.61
N PRO A 33 -5.35 9.09 -3.42
CA PRO A 33 -5.72 8.60 -2.09
C PRO A 33 -4.56 7.98 -1.30
N LEU A 34 -3.46 7.63 -1.94
CA LEU A 34 -2.37 6.88 -1.31
C LEU A 34 -1.43 7.85 -0.56
N THR A 35 -1.10 7.47 0.67
CA THR A 35 0.02 8.05 1.40
C THR A 35 1.25 7.14 1.28
N PHE A 36 2.44 7.71 1.29
CA PHE A 36 3.68 6.95 1.17
C PHE A 36 4.58 7.24 2.35
N ALA A 37 5.12 6.19 2.97
CA ALA A 37 6.22 6.37 3.91
C ALA A 37 7.43 6.93 3.15
N LYS A 38 7.83 8.16 3.50
CA LYS A 38 9.04 8.80 3.00
C LYS A 38 10.22 8.22 3.77
N ASN A 39 11.18 7.66 3.03
CA ASN A 39 12.38 7.09 3.61
C ASN A 39 13.57 8.00 3.27
N THR A 40 14.44 8.27 4.24
CA THR A 40 15.64 9.10 4.08
C THR A 40 16.85 8.31 4.54
N GLY A 41 17.92 8.29 3.74
CA GLY A 41 19.15 7.55 4.07
C GLY A 41 19.08 6.03 3.81
N VAL A 42 18.17 5.60 2.94
CA VAL A 42 18.10 4.21 2.47
C VAL A 42 19.23 3.95 1.49
N SER A 43 20.04 2.93 1.74
CA SER A 43 21.11 2.49 0.85
C SER A 43 20.59 1.52 -0.21
N THR A 44 19.75 0.57 0.20
CA THR A 44 19.11 -0.41 -0.70
C THR A 44 17.64 -0.61 -0.35
N GLU A 45 16.81 -0.73 -1.39
CA GLU A 45 15.38 -1.01 -1.26
C GLU A 45 15.03 -2.24 -2.10
N LEU A 46 14.42 -3.23 -1.45
CA LEU A 46 13.76 -4.35 -2.11
C LEU A 46 12.26 -4.22 -1.90
N HIS A 47 11.47 -4.46 -2.96
CA HIS A 47 10.02 -4.44 -2.85
C HIS A 47 9.38 -5.64 -3.54
N ALA A 48 8.22 -6.04 -3.03
CA ALA A 48 7.36 -7.05 -3.62
C ALA A 48 5.90 -6.64 -3.47
N THR A 49 5.10 -6.89 -4.50
CA THR A 49 3.67 -6.57 -4.51
C THR A 49 2.87 -7.82 -4.87
N ALA A 50 1.82 -8.10 -4.11
CA ALA A 50 0.95 -9.24 -4.29
C ALA A 50 -0.53 -8.85 -4.23
N VAL A 51 -1.34 -9.47 -5.08
CA VAL A 51 -2.80 -9.36 -5.03
C VAL A 51 -3.35 -10.52 -4.22
N MET A 52 -3.91 -10.22 -3.06
CA MET A 52 -4.48 -11.19 -2.14
C MET A 52 -5.97 -11.37 -2.46
N LEU A 53 -6.26 -12.20 -3.46
CA LEU A 53 -7.63 -12.36 -4.01
C LEU A 53 -8.66 -12.78 -2.95
N LYS A 54 -8.29 -13.69 -2.03
CA LYS A 54 -9.16 -14.17 -0.96
C LYS A 54 -9.64 -13.02 -0.05
N ASP A 55 -8.72 -12.12 0.28
CA ASP A 55 -8.97 -11.00 1.18
C ASP A 55 -9.52 -9.77 0.42
N GLY A 56 -9.30 -9.71 -0.89
CA GLY A 56 -9.68 -8.57 -1.73
C GLY A 56 -8.78 -7.35 -1.50
N MET A 57 -7.49 -7.59 -1.25
CA MET A 57 -6.51 -6.54 -0.96
C MET A 57 -5.27 -6.65 -1.84
N VAL A 58 -4.58 -5.53 -2.03
CA VAL A 58 -3.23 -5.47 -2.59
C VAL A 58 -2.26 -5.24 -1.44
N ARG A 59 -1.21 -6.07 -1.37
CA ARG A 59 -0.16 -5.97 -0.36
C ARG A 59 1.16 -5.64 -1.02
N THR A 60 1.78 -4.56 -0.57
CA THR A 60 3.14 -4.18 -0.94
C THR A 60 4.03 -4.34 0.29
N ILE A 61 5.19 -4.97 0.12
CA ILE A 61 6.20 -5.09 1.17
C ILE A 61 7.47 -4.46 0.64
N ARG A 62 8.03 -3.51 1.40
CA ARG A 62 9.33 -2.90 1.14
C ARG A 62 10.27 -3.27 2.28
N CYS A 63 11.49 -3.66 1.95
CA CYS A 63 12.58 -3.95 2.88
C CYS A 63 13.65 -2.90 2.61
N LEU A 64 13.90 -2.06 3.61
CA LEU A 64 14.75 -0.89 3.53
C LEU A 64 16.01 -1.14 4.35
N GLN A 65 17.15 -1.16 3.68
CA GLN A 65 18.45 -1.21 4.33
C GLN A 65 19.00 0.21 4.45
N PHE A 66 19.59 0.54 5.59
CA PHE A 66 20.21 1.84 5.87
C PHE A 66 21.72 1.67 5.95
N GLU A 67 22.49 2.70 5.57
CA GLU A 67 23.97 2.63 5.57
C GLU A 67 24.57 2.29 6.94
N THR A 68 23.86 2.62 8.02
CA THR A 68 24.27 2.36 9.40
C THR A 68 23.91 0.96 9.91
N SER A 69 23.36 0.06 9.07
CA SER A 69 23.03 -1.30 9.49
C SER A 69 24.28 -2.19 9.47
N ASP A 70 24.73 -2.66 10.63
CA ASP A 70 25.90 -3.55 10.77
C ASP A 70 25.66 -4.97 10.22
N SER A 71 24.40 -5.34 9.94
CA SER A 71 24.01 -6.65 9.42
C SER A 71 23.23 -6.53 8.11
N SER A 72 23.63 -7.32 7.11
CA SER A 72 22.95 -7.42 5.81
C SER A 72 21.57 -8.09 5.88
N ARG A 73 21.14 -8.53 7.08
CA ARG A 73 19.87 -9.20 7.32
C ARG A 73 18.87 -8.33 8.09
N ASP A 74 19.31 -7.22 8.65
CA ASP A 74 18.46 -6.29 9.40
C ASP A 74 17.99 -5.16 8.49
N CYS A 75 16.82 -5.35 7.87
CA CYS A 75 16.12 -4.29 7.13
C CYS A 75 14.84 -3.87 7.84
N VAL A 76 14.52 -2.59 7.77
CA VAL A 76 13.21 -2.08 8.19
C VAL A 76 12.19 -2.53 7.16
N THR A 77 11.17 -3.27 7.60
CA THR A 77 10.12 -3.73 6.71
C THR A 77 8.91 -2.81 6.78
N VAL A 78 8.50 -2.24 5.66
CA VAL A 78 7.28 -1.45 5.49
C VAL A 78 6.28 -2.27 4.68
N ARG A 79 5.22 -2.73 5.33
CA ARG A 79 4.11 -3.45 4.69
C ARG A 79 2.91 -2.52 4.55
N GLU A 80 2.40 -2.41 3.33
CA GLU A 80 1.23 -1.60 2.98
C GLU A 80 0.13 -2.52 2.45
N ASP A 81 -1.01 -2.54 3.15
CA ASP A 81 -2.20 -3.26 2.73
C ASP A 81 -3.24 -2.25 2.23
N HIS A 82 -3.70 -2.41 1.00
CA HIS A 82 -4.69 -1.55 0.36
C HIS A 82 -5.96 -2.35 0.11
N PHE A 83 -7.11 -1.86 0.54
CA PHE A 83 -8.41 -2.48 0.26
C PHE A 83 -9.56 -1.48 0.31
N ALA A 84 -10.61 -1.75 -0.48
CA ALA A 84 -11.88 -1.03 -0.37
C ALA A 84 -12.76 -1.73 0.67
N HIS A 85 -13.35 -0.97 1.59
CA HIS A 85 -14.16 -1.55 2.66
C HIS A 85 -15.47 -2.13 2.08
N ARG A 86 -15.75 -3.41 2.36
CA ARG A 86 -16.91 -4.11 1.76
C ARG A 86 -18.26 -3.57 2.22
N SER A 87 -18.41 -3.26 3.51
CA SER A 87 -19.69 -2.80 4.08
C SER A 87 -19.85 -1.26 4.12
N ARG A 88 -18.83 -0.51 3.71
CA ARG A 88 -18.81 0.96 3.76
C ARG A 88 -18.45 1.47 2.37
N PRO A 89 -19.43 1.88 1.55
CA PRO A 89 -19.26 2.05 0.11
C PRO A 89 -18.18 3.08 -0.25
N HIS A 90 -18.06 4.15 0.53
CA HIS A 90 -17.16 5.26 0.26
C HIS A 90 -15.84 5.20 1.05
N VAL A 91 -15.49 4.04 1.60
CA VAL A 91 -14.30 3.90 2.45
C VAL A 91 -13.24 3.07 1.75
N TYR A 92 -12.10 3.72 1.53
CA TYR A 92 -10.84 3.08 1.18
C TYR A 92 -9.96 3.01 2.43
N VAL A 93 -9.21 1.91 2.57
CA VAL A 93 -8.27 1.72 3.68
C VAL A 93 -6.89 1.40 3.14
N GLN A 94 -5.91 2.19 3.60
CA GLN A 94 -4.50 1.89 3.52
C GLN A 94 -3.98 1.62 4.93
N ARG A 95 -3.46 0.43 5.18
CA ARG A 95 -2.84 0.06 6.44
C ARG A 95 -1.34 -0.08 6.25
N ILE A 96 -0.58 0.77 6.93
CA ILE A 96 0.88 0.74 6.90
C ILE A 96 1.36 0.11 8.21
N HIS A 97 2.20 -0.93 8.09
CA HIS A 97 2.87 -1.56 9.21
C HIS A 97 4.37 -1.47 9.00
N ILE A 98 5.05 -0.84 9.94
CA ILE A 98 6.51 -0.68 9.92
C ILE A 98 7.06 -1.54 11.05
N THR A 99 8.05 -2.37 10.73
CA THR A 99 8.77 -3.17 11.72
C THR A 99 10.24 -2.87 11.60
N ASN A 100 10.85 -2.42 12.70
CA ASN A 100 12.28 -2.23 12.78
C ASN A 100 12.91 -3.47 13.44
N PRO A 101 13.87 -4.14 12.79
CA PRO A 101 14.53 -5.31 13.37
C PRO A 101 15.25 -5.00 14.70
N SER A 102 15.68 -3.75 14.92
CA SER A 102 16.29 -3.34 16.20
C SER A 102 15.32 -3.38 17.38
N ASP A 103 14.00 -3.40 17.16
CA ASP A 103 13.01 -3.46 18.24
C ASP A 103 12.98 -4.83 18.96
N ARG A 104 13.70 -5.82 18.42
CA ARG A 104 13.73 -7.20 18.93
C ARG A 104 14.98 -7.54 19.74
N VAL A 105 15.86 -6.56 19.95
CA VAL A 105 17.15 -6.72 20.68
C VAL A 105 17.06 -6.09 22.05
#